data_AF-A0A9P8TM94-F1
#
_entry.id   AF-A0A9P8TM94-F1
#
_cell.length_a   1.000
_cell.length_b   1.000
_cell.length_c   1.000
_cell.angle_alpha   90.00
_cell.angle_beta   90.00
_cell.angle_gamma   90.00
#
_symmetry.space_group_name_H-M   'P 1'
#
loop_
_entity.id
_entity.type
_entity.pdbx_description
1 polymer ?
#
loop_
_entity_poly.entity_id
_entity_poly.type
_entity_poly.pdbx_seq_one_letter_code
_entity_poly.pdbx_strand_id
1 'polypeptide(L)'
;MFNSKAPLIGEMICMNNGLVYFMYKCMKPIMAKEVKTPLVAVWICSKSYSLTVVTVSLPSVSPAREFGGETNFKVVRSFFLLMMDLVYKNGGLSNNGTNSDGKRKVQLPGYFFTFNTNSYTAPFAIEEIRRHLMRRARIARIRRKECGSGGVVEEFSGLGLEPRPESAHVAYLLLGGFTCFFFLFSNYIKESLYLGEAIISFIYGLIIGPHSLNWFNPIKWGNSDRITLEISRVVLCLQIFISAVELPKKYMLNHGLSVLMLLLPAMTMGWLIMALFMWVLIPGFSFADALVVSGTTTATDPVLAAAVVKGKFAESIPERIRFLLSSESGCNDGMVFPFIFLGVDLIIHTGHAGEIAKDWICITVLYQCGLGILIGAVIGFSFRKAIQFAKKRDLIDRESFLGYSALVSLFCAGVGSTLGVDELLVSFAAGNAFGWDAWHIRESDDSLVNSVFDLIINLLYFVYFGAIIPWQYFNDSQLGLNVWRLVVLGIIMIFLRRIPIVLAFKKVVPDIRTWKEAWFTGHFGPIGVGSVYSVMLARSAIEGAYTSEATPLSTLPGAEHPKYHLLITMWPIVSFLVLVSLVVHGLSVCFIILYQRFGSKLLRNESKSDSEENGMAESS
;
A
#
# COMPACT_ATOMS: atom_id res chain seq x y z
N MET A 1 -17.39 -12.23 -31.19
CA MET A 1 -18.66 -12.89 -31.57
C MET A 1 -18.40 -14.38 -31.75
N PHE A 2 -19.02 -15.24 -30.94
CA PHE A 2 -19.27 -16.63 -31.32
C PHE A 2 -20.75 -16.89 -31.09
N ASN A 3 -21.47 -16.95 -32.20
CA ASN A 3 -22.88 -17.26 -32.29
C ASN A 3 -22.99 -18.75 -32.62
N SER A 4 -23.62 -19.56 -31.77
CA SER A 4 -24.17 -20.84 -32.21
C SER A 4 -25.35 -21.25 -31.34
N LYS A 5 -26.56 -21.12 -31.90
CA LYS A 5 -27.75 -21.81 -31.44
C LYS A 5 -27.65 -23.26 -31.90
N ALA A 6 -27.59 -24.23 -30.98
CA ALA A 6 -27.86 -25.63 -31.29
C ALA A 6 -29.24 -25.97 -30.72
N PRO A 7 -30.22 -26.43 -31.53
CA PRO A 7 -31.52 -26.80 -31.01
C PRO A 7 -31.44 -28.19 -30.33
N LEU A 8 -31.99 -28.28 -29.12
CA LEU A 8 -32.23 -29.54 -28.40
C LEU A 8 -33.70 -29.92 -28.62
N ILE A 9 -33.98 -31.12 -29.12
CA ILE A 9 -35.34 -31.70 -29.14
C ILE A 9 -35.33 -32.85 -28.13
N GLY A 10 -36.30 -32.88 -27.21
CA GLY A 10 -36.44 -33.90 -26.18
C GLY A 10 -37.79 -34.58 -26.24
N GLU A 11 -37.80 -35.90 -26.07
CA GLU A 11 -38.99 -36.74 -25.91
C GLU A 11 -39.10 -37.21 -24.45
N MET A 12 -40.32 -37.23 -23.90
CA MET A 12 -40.61 -37.60 -22.52
C MET A 12 -40.90 -39.10 -22.46
N ILE A 13 -40.06 -39.89 -21.77
CA ILE A 13 -40.10 -41.36 -21.92
C ILE A 13 -40.81 -42.10 -20.77
N CYS A 14 -40.89 -41.62 -19.52
CA CYS A 14 -41.87 -42.10 -18.52
C CYS A 14 -41.79 -41.35 -17.17
N MET A 15 -42.87 -41.41 -16.37
CA MET A 15 -42.93 -40.95 -14.97
C MET A 15 -42.91 -42.14 -14.00
N ASN A 16 -42.02 -42.11 -13.01
CA ASN A 16 -42.25 -42.86 -11.77
C ASN A 16 -41.54 -42.17 -10.58
N ASN A 17 -42.24 -42.06 -9.43
CA ASN A 17 -41.80 -41.36 -8.22
C ASN A 17 -41.45 -39.86 -8.39
N GLY A 18 -42.27 -39.11 -9.12
CA GLY A 18 -42.21 -37.64 -9.16
C GLY A 18 -40.96 -37.04 -9.81
N LEU A 19 -40.13 -37.86 -10.47
CA LEU A 19 -39.00 -37.42 -11.27
C LEU A 19 -39.29 -37.61 -12.76
N VAL A 20 -39.23 -36.52 -13.52
CA VAL A 20 -39.37 -36.50 -14.98
C VAL A 20 -37.97 -36.58 -15.58
N TYR A 21 -37.73 -37.59 -16.42
CA TYR A 21 -36.48 -37.74 -17.16
C TYR A 21 -36.61 -37.13 -18.55
N PHE A 22 -35.69 -36.23 -18.91
CA PHE A 22 -35.55 -35.71 -20.27
C PHE A 22 -34.22 -36.21 -20.87
N MET A 23 -34.29 -36.92 -21.99
CA MET A 23 -33.12 -37.19 -22.83
C MET A 23 -33.01 -36.12 -23.89
N TYR A 24 -31.81 -35.53 -24.03
CA TYR A 24 -31.48 -34.63 -25.12
C TYR A 24 -30.32 -35.18 -25.95
N LYS A 25 -30.46 -35.13 -27.27
CA LYS A 25 -29.42 -35.54 -28.23
C LYS A 25 -28.81 -34.29 -28.89
N CYS A 26 -27.52 -34.05 -28.66
CA CYS A 26 -26.78 -32.97 -29.34
C CYS A 26 -26.17 -33.50 -30.65
N MET A 27 -26.43 -32.84 -31.78
CA MET A 27 -26.18 -33.40 -33.12
C MET A 27 -24.81 -33.05 -33.74
N LYS A 28 -23.96 -32.17 -33.17
CA LYS A 28 -22.60 -31.91 -33.71
C LYS A 28 -21.55 -31.56 -32.63
N PRO A 29 -20.33 -32.14 -32.67
CA PRO A 29 -19.24 -31.83 -31.74
C PRO A 29 -18.49 -30.55 -32.13
N ILE A 30 -18.12 -29.74 -31.12
CA ILE A 30 -17.21 -28.59 -31.27
C ILE A 30 -15.78 -29.09 -30.97
N MET A 31 -14.82 -28.77 -31.84
CA MET A 31 -13.49 -29.41 -31.92
C MET A 31 -12.70 -29.47 -30.60
N ALA A 32 -12.10 -30.64 -30.34
CA ALA A 32 -11.29 -30.99 -29.18
C ALA A 32 -9.79 -30.68 -29.37
N LYS A 33 -9.07 -30.41 -28.28
CA LYS A 33 -7.61 -30.57 -28.21
C LYS A 33 -7.33 -31.89 -27.46
N GLU A 34 -6.98 -32.94 -28.19
CA GLU A 34 -6.65 -34.26 -27.62
C GLU A 34 -5.42 -34.17 -26.73
N VAL A 35 -5.57 -34.49 -25.44
CA VAL A 35 -4.46 -34.95 -24.60
C VAL A 35 -4.50 -36.47 -24.65
N LYS A 36 -3.58 -37.10 -25.40
CA LYS A 36 -3.49 -38.56 -25.51
C LYS A 36 -2.86 -39.16 -24.26
N THR A 37 -3.69 -39.50 -23.28
CA THR A 37 -3.44 -40.60 -22.34
C THR A 37 -4.68 -41.52 -22.34
N PRO A 38 -4.54 -42.85 -22.41
CA PRO A 38 -5.60 -43.74 -22.91
C PRO A 38 -6.72 -44.05 -21.91
N LEU A 39 -6.83 -43.32 -20.79
CA LEU A 39 -7.70 -43.72 -19.67
C LEU A 39 -8.71 -42.67 -19.20
N VAL A 40 -8.63 -41.40 -19.65
CA VAL A 40 -9.59 -40.37 -19.21
C VAL A 40 -9.79 -39.32 -20.30
N ALA A 41 -11.02 -39.17 -20.79
CA ALA A 41 -11.43 -38.00 -21.57
C ALA A 41 -12.14 -37.00 -20.64
N VAL A 42 -11.57 -35.80 -20.48
CA VAL A 42 -12.13 -34.72 -19.65
C VAL A 42 -12.80 -33.69 -20.55
N TRP A 43 -14.10 -33.46 -20.34
CA TRP A 43 -14.85 -32.40 -21.02
C TRP A 43 -15.07 -31.25 -20.04
N ILE A 44 -14.54 -30.07 -20.37
CA ILE A 44 -14.75 -28.84 -19.60
C ILE A 44 -15.60 -27.90 -20.47
N CYS A 45 -16.83 -27.65 -20.06
CA CYS A 45 -17.68 -26.65 -20.69
C CYS A 45 -17.75 -25.43 -19.77
N SER A 46 -17.18 -24.30 -20.19
CA SER A 46 -17.25 -23.04 -19.45
C SER A 46 -18.20 -22.09 -20.16
N LYS A 47 -19.26 -21.68 -19.47
CA LYS A 47 -19.89 -20.39 -19.70
C LYS A 47 -20.15 -19.70 -18.36
N SER A 48 -19.72 -18.44 -18.33
CA SER A 48 -19.91 -17.37 -17.36
C SER A 48 -20.79 -17.65 -16.14
N TYR A 49 -20.15 -17.47 -14.98
CA TYR A 49 -20.68 -17.42 -13.62
C TYR A 49 -21.33 -18.71 -13.09
N SER A 50 -20.57 -19.38 -12.23
CA SER A 50 -21.04 -20.29 -11.15
C SER A 50 -21.40 -21.74 -11.49
N LEU A 51 -21.06 -22.27 -12.67
CA LEU A 51 -21.27 -23.70 -12.94
C LEU A 51 -20.13 -24.31 -13.77
N THR A 52 -19.28 -25.12 -13.13
CA THR A 52 -18.33 -26.01 -13.82
C THR A 52 -18.84 -27.44 -13.70
N VAL A 53 -19.27 -28.04 -14.80
CA VAL A 53 -19.64 -29.46 -14.85
C VAL A 53 -18.43 -30.23 -15.35
N VAL A 54 -17.87 -31.09 -14.50
CA VAL A 54 -16.80 -32.02 -14.88
C VAL A 54 -17.41 -33.38 -15.10
N THR A 55 -17.47 -33.82 -16.36
CA THR A 55 -17.92 -35.17 -16.72
C THR A 55 -16.72 -36.05 -16.97
N VAL A 56 -16.53 -37.08 -16.13
CA VAL A 56 -15.50 -38.10 -16.33
C VAL A 56 -16.17 -39.31 -16.97
N SER A 57 -15.86 -39.59 -18.23
CA SER A 57 -16.26 -40.80 -18.92
C SER A 57 -15.11 -41.79 -18.89
N LEU A 58 -15.30 -42.91 -18.20
CA LEU A 58 -14.42 -44.08 -18.30
C LEU A 58 -14.92 -44.95 -19.45
N PRO A 59 -14.09 -45.31 -20.44
CA PRO A 59 -14.52 -46.22 -21.49
C PRO A 59 -14.89 -47.59 -20.88
N SER A 60 -15.94 -48.22 -21.41
CA SER A 60 -16.34 -49.57 -21.05
C SER A 60 -15.22 -50.54 -21.42
N VAL A 61 -14.43 -50.97 -20.45
CA VAL A 61 -13.50 -52.07 -20.66
C VAL A 61 -14.29 -53.37 -20.54
N SER A 62 -14.41 -54.14 -21.62
CA SER A 62 -14.96 -55.49 -21.60
C SER A 62 -14.22 -56.35 -20.57
N PRO A 63 -14.91 -57.27 -19.86
CA PRO A 63 -14.31 -58.05 -18.80
C PRO A 63 -13.43 -59.15 -19.40
N ALA A 64 -12.18 -58.86 -19.69
CA ALA A 64 -11.17 -59.88 -19.93
C ALA A 64 -9.75 -59.35 -19.68
N ARG A 65 -9.07 -60.03 -18.76
CA ARG A 65 -7.62 -60.05 -18.46
C ARG A 65 -7.07 -58.98 -17.50
N GLU A 66 -6.96 -59.43 -16.25
CA GLU A 66 -5.82 -59.25 -15.33
C GLU A 66 -4.99 -57.97 -15.50
N PHE A 67 -5.54 -56.84 -15.03
CA PHE A 67 -4.73 -55.80 -14.41
C PHE A 67 -5.35 -55.47 -13.06
N GLY A 68 -4.57 -55.65 -11.99
CA GLY A 68 -5.02 -55.62 -10.60
C GLY A 68 -5.80 -54.35 -10.22
N GLY A 69 -6.95 -54.55 -9.56
CA GLY A 69 -7.84 -53.47 -9.11
C GLY A 69 -7.20 -52.44 -8.16
N GLU A 70 -6.03 -52.74 -7.59
CA GLU A 70 -5.31 -51.79 -6.72
C GLU A 70 -4.73 -50.58 -7.48
N THR A 71 -4.27 -50.74 -8.72
CA THR A 71 -3.56 -49.67 -9.44
C THR A 71 -4.54 -48.59 -9.92
N ASN A 72 -5.70 -49.02 -10.43
CA ASN A 72 -6.79 -48.12 -10.83
C ASN A 72 -7.43 -47.41 -9.62
N PHE A 73 -7.52 -48.09 -8.47
CA PHE A 73 -8.02 -47.50 -7.23
C PHE A 73 -7.07 -46.45 -6.65
N LYS A 74 -5.74 -46.67 -6.72
CA LYS A 74 -4.74 -45.69 -6.29
C LYS A 74 -4.77 -44.42 -7.14
N VAL A 75 -4.97 -44.53 -8.46
CA VAL A 75 -5.06 -43.37 -9.36
C VAL A 75 -6.33 -42.56 -9.10
N VAL A 76 -7.50 -43.21 -8.99
CA VAL A 76 -8.77 -42.51 -8.68
C VAL A 76 -8.73 -41.88 -7.28
N ARG A 77 -8.16 -42.57 -6.28
CA ARG A 77 -7.99 -42.05 -4.92
C ARG A 77 -7.05 -40.84 -4.88
N SER A 78 -5.90 -40.89 -5.56
CA SER A 78 -4.96 -39.77 -5.63
C SER A 78 -5.55 -38.57 -6.38
N PHE A 79 -6.28 -38.81 -7.47
CA PHE A 79 -6.97 -37.75 -8.22
C PHE A 79 -8.12 -37.13 -7.42
N PHE A 80 -8.87 -37.94 -6.67
CA PHE A 80 -9.94 -37.46 -5.77
C PHE A 80 -9.38 -36.65 -4.59
N LEU A 81 -8.26 -37.07 -3.99
CA LEU A 81 -7.57 -36.31 -2.95
C LEU A 81 -7.05 -34.98 -3.48
N LEU A 82 -6.49 -34.96 -4.70
CA LEU A 82 -6.02 -33.74 -5.36
C LEU A 82 -7.18 -32.76 -5.65
N MET A 83 -8.32 -33.28 -6.14
CA MET A 83 -9.52 -32.48 -6.42
C MET A 83 -10.18 -31.94 -5.15
N MET A 84 -10.25 -32.74 -4.08
CA MET A 84 -10.76 -32.29 -2.79
C MET A 84 -9.84 -31.24 -2.15
N ASP A 85 -8.52 -31.38 -2.28
CA ASP A 85 -7.56 -30.38 -1.79
C ASP A 85 -7.67 -29.04 -2.56
N LEU A 86 -7.93 -29.11 -3.87
CA LEU A 86 -8.21 -27.95 -4.73
C LEU A 86 -9.54 -27.27 -4.40
N VAL A 87 -10.59 -28.05 -4.06
CA VAL A 87 -11.91 -27.52 -3.70
C VAL A 87 -11.92 -26.95 -2.27
N TYR A 88 -11.23 -27.60 -1.32
CA TYR A 88 -11.15 -27.15 0.07
C TYR A 88 -10.29 -25.90 0.23
N LYS A 89 -9.29 -25.69 -0.62
CA LYS A 89 -8.53 -24.44 -0.69
C LYS A 89 -9.36 -23.24 -1.13
N ASN A 90 -10.51 -23.44 -1.78
CA ASN A 90 -11.23 -22.37 -2.50
C ASN A 90 -12.72 -22.18 -2.14
N GLY A 91 -13.33 -22.88 -1.18
CA GLY A 91 -14.77 -22.67 -0.92
C GLY A 91 -15.29 -23.20 0.41
N GLY A 92 -15.54 -22.30 1.37
CA GLY A 92 -16.24 -22.58 2.62
C GLY A 92 -17.73 -22.90 2.40
N LEU A 93 -18.21 -23.93 3.09
CA LEU A 93 -19.59 -24.43 3.01
C LEU A 93 -20.54 -23.67 3.95
N SER A 94 -21.67 -23.18 3.44
CA SER A 94 -22.72 -22.46 4.16
C SER A 94 -24.07 -23.16 3.95
N ASN A 95 -24.85 -23.39 5.01
CA ASN A 95 -26.05 -24.25 5.01
C ASN A 95 -27.24 -23.61 5.75
N ASN A 96 -28.32 -23.20 5.07
CA ASN A 96 -29.55 -22.69 5.72
C ASN A 96 -30.75 -23.66 5.62
N GLY A 97 -31.38 -23.92 6.77
CA GLY A 97 -32.85 -24.05 6.94
C GLY A 97 -33.54 -25.39 6.64
N THR A 98 -34.11 -26.00 7.68
CA THR A 98 -35.05 -27.15 7.65
C THR A 98 -36.52 -26.69 7.56
N ASN A 99 -37.32 -27.32 6.68
CA ASN A 99 -38.79 -27.25 6.72
C ASN A 99 -39.39 -28.45 7.49
N SER A 100 -40.67 -28.30 7.84
CA SER A 100 -41.53 -29.01 8.81
C SER A 100 -41.64 -30.55 8.78
N ASP A 101 -40.90 -31.25 7.91
CA ASP A 101 -40.98 -32.72 7.72
C ASP A 101 -39.72 -33.49 8.17
N GLY A 102 -38.88 -32.90 9.03
CA GLY A 102 -37.77 -33.62 9.66
C GLY A 102 -36.62 -34.07 8.74
N LYS A 103 -36.51 -33.56 7.50
CA LYS A 103 -35.41 -33.88 6.55
C LYS A 103 -34.45 -32.70 6.35
N ARG A 104 -33.15 -32.90 6.62
CA ARG A 104 -32.07 -31.93 6.34
C ARG A 104 -31.65 -31.97 4.86
N LYS A 105 -31.70 -30.83 4.16
CA LYS A 105 -30.95 -30.61 2.91
C LYS A 105 -29.52 -30.18 3.25
N VAL A 106 -28.55 -30.73 2.53
CA VAL A 106 -27.15 -30.26 2.50
C VAL A 106 -26.91 -29.80 1.06
N GLN A 107 -26.76 -28.50 0.84
CA GLN A 107 -26.40 -27.94 -0.45
C GLN A 107 -24.92 -27.56 -0.40
N LEU A 108 -24.06 -28.31 -1.10
CA LEU A 108 -22.67 -27.92 -1.34
C LEU A 108 -22.66 -26.79 -2.40
N PRO A 109 -21.77 -25.79 -2.35
CA PRO A 109 -21.72 -24.75 -3.38
C PRO A 109 -21.21 -25.37 -4.68
N GLY A 110 -21.98 -25.16 -5.75
CA GLY A 110 -21.47 -24.99 -7.12
C GLY A 110 -20.88 -26.18 -7.89
N TYR A 111 -20.87 -27.40 -7.35
CA TYR A 111 -20.34 -28.57 -8.09
C TYR A 111 -21.37 -29.69 -8.20
N PHE A 112 -21.86 -29.94 -9.40
CA PHE A 112 -22.60 -31.16 -9.73
C PHE A 112 -21.62 -32.21 -10.25
N PHE A 113 -21.27 -33.18 -9.40
CA PHE A 113 -20.58 -34.38 -9.85
C PHE A 113 -21.63 -35.40 -10.33
N THR A 114 -21.72 -35.62 -11.64
CA THR A 114 -22.47 -36.73 -12.21
C THR A 114 -21.51 -37.88 -12.47
N PHE A 115 -21.55 -38.89 -11.60
CA PHE A 115 -20.84 -40.15 -11.83
C PHE A 115 -21.76 -41.06 -12.62
N ASN A 116 -21.44 -41.31 -13.89
CA ASN A 116 -22.09 -42.37 -14.65
C ASN A 116 -21.31 -43.67 -14.40
N THR A 117 -21.53 -44.29 -13.24
CA THR A 117 -21.02 -45.63 -12.97
C THR A 117 -22.08 -46.63 -13.36
N ASN A 118 -21.87 -47.40 -14.43
CA ASN A 118 -22.61 -48.63 -14.62
C ASN A 118 -22.34 -49.54 -13.40
N SER A 119 -23.42 -49.81 -12.67
CA SER A 119 -23.71 -50.94 -11.77
C SER A 119 -22.55 -51.59 -10.99
N TYR A 120 -22.73 -51.68 -9.66
CA TYR A 120 -22.04 -52.55 -8.67
C TYR A 120 -20.97 -51.95 -7.72
N THR A 121 -20.47 -50.73 -7.89
CA THR A 121 -19.43 -50.15 -6.97
C THR A 121 -19.87 -48.92 -6.16
N ALA A 122 -21.04 -48.35 -6.43
CA ALA A 122 -21.53 -47.12 -5.79
C ALA A 122 -21.78 -47.21 -4.26
N PRO A 123 -22.35 -48.29 -3.69
CA PRO A 123 -22.66 -48.33 -2.26
C PRO A 123 -21.40 -48.36 -1.37
N PHE A 124 -20.33 -49.01 -1.85
CA PHE A 124 -19.10 -49.21 -1.07
C PHE A 124 -18.26 -47.93 -1.02
N ALA A 125 -18.19 -47.17 -2.11
CA ALA A 125 -17.49 -45.89 -2.16
C ALA A 125 -18.14 -44.84 -1.23
N ILE A 126 -19.48 -44.79 -1.17
CA ILE A 126 -20.23 -43.88 -0.30
C ILE A 126 -19.98 -44.21 1.18
N GLU A 127 -19.97 -45.50 1.55
CA GLU A 127 -19.77 -45.93 2.93
C GLU A 127 -18.32 -45.71 3.42
N GLU A 128 -17.32 -45.84 2.54
CA GLU A 128 -15.92 -45.56 2.88
C GLU A 128 -15.67 -44.05 3.02
N ILE A 129 -16.30 -43.21 2.17
CA ILE A 129 -16.28 -41.73 2.31
C ILE A 129 -16.90 -41.31 3.65
N ARG A 130 -18.04 -41.91 4.02
CA ARG A 130 -18.71 -41.67 5.30
C ARG A 130 -17.83 -42.08 6.48
N ARG A 131 -17.18 -43.25 6.43
CA ARG A 131 -16.24 -43.70 7.47
C ARG A 131 -15.01 -42.79 7.59
N HIS A 132 -14.48 -42.27 6.48
CA HIS A 132 -13.32 -41.39 6.49
C HIS A 132 -13.64 -40.00 7.08
N LEU A 133 -14.79 -39.42 6.72
CA LEU A 133 -15.29 -38.17 7.30
C LEU A 133 -15.59 -38.31 8.79
N MET A 134 -16.22 -39.42 9.20
CA MET A 134 -16.53 -39.70 10.62
C MET A 134 -15.27 -39.96 11.46
N ARG A 135 -14.23 -40.59 10.91
CA ARG A 135 -12.93 -40.78 11.58
C ARG A 135 -12.21 -39.44 11.81
N ARG A 136 -12.24 -38.51 10.84
CA ARG A 136 -11.63 -37.17 11.02
C ARG A 136 -12.45 -36.26 11.94
N ALA A 137 -13.78 -36.37 11.94
CA ALA A 137 -14.63 -35.68 12.92
C ALA A 137 -14.41 -36.17 14.36
N ARG A 138 -14.01 -37.44 14.55
CA ARG A 138 -13.66 -38.02 15.86
C ARG A 138 -12.32 -37.51 16.38
N ILE A 139 -11.36 -37.17 15.51
CA ILE A 139 -10.06 -36.56 15.88
C ILE A 139 -10.25 -35.12 16.40
N ALA A 140 -11.25 -34.38 15.92
CA ALA A 140 -11.61 -33.06 16.45
C ALA A 140 -12.28 -33.09 17.85
N ARG A 141 -12.70 -34.28 18.35
CA ARG A 141 -13.38 -34.45 19.65
C ARG A 141 -12.47 -34.92 20.79
N ILE A 142 -11.21 -35.27 20.55
CA ILE A 142 -10.28 -35.72 21.60
C ILE A 142 -9.38 -34.54 22.01
N ARG A 143 -10.01 -33.53 22.60
CA ARG A 143 -9.36 -32.55 23.48
C ARG A 143 -10.39 -32.08 24.52
N ARG A 144 -11.03 -33.04 25.20
CA ARG A 144 -11.77 -32.76 26.44
C ARG A 144 -10.82 -32.94 27.60
N LYS A 145 -10.53 -31.82 28.28
CA LYS A 145 -10.07 -31.80 29.66
C LYS A 145 -11.12 -32.54 30.51
N GLU A 146 -10.65 -33.46 31.33
CA GLU A 146 -11.41 -33.98 32.46
C GLU A 146 -11.73 -32.84 33.41
N CYS A 147 -13.01 -32.58 33.65
CA CYS A 147 -13.50 -31.91 34.84
C CYS A 147 -14.90 -32.44 35.14
N GLY A 148 -15.13 -32.71 36.42
CA GLY A 148 -16.15 -33.61 36.95
C GLY A 148 -17.61 -33.15 36.86
N SER A 149 -18.45 -34.09 37.26
CA SER A 149 -19.91 -34.10 37.39
C SER A 149 -20.58 -32.74 37.63
N GLY A 150 -21.54 -32.43 36.74
CA GLY A 150 -22.54 -31.38 36.92
C GLY A 150 -23.15 -31.05 35.56
N GLY A 151 -24.47 -31.19 35.42
CA GLY A 151 -25.19 -31.25 34.14
C GLY A 151 -24.78 -30.18 33.13
N VAL A 152 -24.44 -30.63 31.92
CA VAL A 152 -24.14 -29.76 30.78
C VAL A 152 -25.46 -29.42 30.09
N VAL A 153 -25.92 -28.19 30.26
CA VAL A 153 -26.74 -27.53 29.24
C VAL A 153 -25.82 -27.34 28.04
N GLU A 154 -25.91 -28.21 27.04
CA GLU A 154 -25.22 -28.03 25.77
C GLU A 154 -25.87 -26.84 25.06
N GLU A 155 -25.34 -25.65 25.31
CA GLU A 155 -25.58 -24.49 24.48
C GLU A 155 -24.92 -24.77 23.11
N PHE A 156 -25.72 -25.29 22.18
CA PHE A 156 -25.37 -25.42 20.78
C PHE A 156 -25.18 -24.01 20.21
N SER A 157 -23.97 -23.46 20.38
CA SER A 157 -23.53 -22.26 19.67
C SER A 157 -23.59 -22.61 18.18
N GLY A 158 -24.57 -22.04 17.49
CA GLY A 158 -24.92 -22.39 16.12
C GLY A 158 -23.71 -22.35 15.17
N LEU A 159 -23.74 -23.21 14.16
CA LEU A 159 -22.90 -23.05 12.97
C LEU A 159 -23.08 -21.61 12.48
N GLY A 160 -22.05 -20.77 12.67
CA GLY A 160 -22.05 -19.35 12.34
C GLY A 160 -22.22 -19.11 10.84
N LEU A 161 -23.47 -19.08 10.41
CA LEU A 161 -23.96 -18.56 9.13
C LEU A 161 -24.25 -17.06 9.18
N GLU A 162 -23.84 -16.39 10.24
CA GLU A 162 -23.84 -14.94 10.25
C GLU A 162 -22.75 -14.46 9.28
N PRO A 163 -23.07 -13.61 8.29
CA PRO A 163 -22.05 -12.95 7.49
C PRO A 163 -21.20 -12.10 8.44
N ARG A 164 -20.08 -12.65 8.91
CA ARG A 164 -19.12 -11.89 9.70
C ARG A 164 -18.49 -10.87 8.77
N PRO A 165 -18.46 -9.59 9.15
CA PRO A 165 -17.84 -8.58 8.30
C PRO A 165 -16.37 -8.97 8.10
N GLU A 166 -15.98 -9.16 6.83
CA GLU A 166 -14.57 -9.35 6.47
C GLU A 166 -13.77 -8.11 6.88
N SER A 167 -12.48 -8.29 7.15
CA SER A 167 -11.60 -7.18 7.54
C SER A 167 -11.58 -6.05 6.50
N ALA A 168 -11.79 -6.38 5.22
CA ALA A 168 -11.97 -5.40 4.16
C ALA A 168 -13.25 -4.57 4.32
N HIS A 169 -14.39 -5.19 4.67
CA HIS A 169 -15.64 -4.47 4.88
C HIS A 169 -15.56 -3.51 6.08
N VAL A 170 -14.90 -3.94 7.16
CA VAL A 170 -14.65 -3.10 8.33
C VAL A 170 -13.72 -1.93 7.97
N ALA A 171 -12.70 -2.18 7.13
CA ALA A 171 -11.83 -1.11 6.62
C ALA A 171 -12.63 -0.04 5.86
N TYR A 172 -13.48 -0.42 4.92
CA TYR A 172 -14.29 0.54 4.16
C TYR A 172 -15.22 1.35 5.04
N LEU A 173 -15.85 0.70 6.03
CA LEU A 173 -16.74 1.35 6.99
C LEU A 173 -15.99 2.43 7.81
N LEU A 174 -14.84 2.08 8.39
CA LEU A 174 -14.09 2.99 9.26
C LEU A 174 -13.42 4.11 8.48
N LEU A 175 -12.76 3.76 7.36
CA LEU A 175 -12.07 4.72 6.51
C LEU A 175 -13.05 5.70 5.83
N GLY A 176 -14.14 5.18 5.25
CA GLY A 176 -15.18 5.99 4.64
C GLY A 176 -15.92 6.85 5.65
N GLY A 177 -16.30 6.27 6.79
CA GLY A 177 -16.97 6.98 7.89
C GLY A 177 -16.12 8.13 8.43
N PHE A 178 -14.84 7.90 8.69
CA PHE A 178 -13.91 8.94 9.12
C PHE A 178 -13.74 10.04 8.08
N THR A 179 -13.54 9.69 6.81
CA THR A 179 -13.34 10.68 5.74
C THR A 179 -14.57 11.57 5.57
N CYS A 180 -15.78 10.99 5.58
CA CYS A 180 -17.03 11.76 5.55
C CYS A 180 -17.16 12.69 6.75
N PHE A 181 -16.86 12.19 7.96
CA PHE A 181 -16.88 13.02 9.17
C PHE A 181 -15.87 14.17 9.08
N PHE A 182 -14.63 13.89 8.67
CA PHE A 182 -13.60 14.90 8.50
C PHE A 182 -14.03 15.98 7.51
N PHE A 183 -14.66 15.62 6.38
CA PHE A 183 -15.15 16.59 5.40
C PHE A 183 -16.21 17.53 5.96
N LEU A 184 -17.18 17.00 6.73
CA LEU A 184 -18.25 17.78 7.35
C LEU A 184 -17.71 18.83 8.34
N PHE A 185 -16.64 18.51 9.08
CA PHE A 185 -16.04 19.38 10.09
C PHE A 185 -14.73 20.05 9.66
N SER A 186 -14.34 19.90 8.38
CA SER A 186 -13.03 20.30 7.86
C SER A 186 -12.70 21.77 8.12
N ASN A 187 -13.68 22.67 7.94
CA ASN A 187 -13.50 24.10 8.21
C ASN A 187 -13.20 24.36 9.69
N TYR A 188 -13.97 23.76 10.61
CA TYR A 188 -13.72 23.90 12.05
C TYR A 188 -12.34 23.36 12.45
N ILE A 189 -11.99 22.17 11.94
CA ILE A 189 -10.71 21.53 12.21
C ILE A 189 -9.53 22.37 11.71
N LYS A 190 -9.56 22.81 10.45
CA LYS A 190 -8.45 23.53 9.83
C LYS A 190 -8.35 24.97 10.30
N GLU A 191 -9.48 25.66 10.45
CA GLU A 191 -9.49 27.10 10.74
C GLU A 191 -9.58 27.44 12.23
N SER A 192 -10.22 26.60 13.05
CA SER A 192 -10.37 26.88 14.49
C SER A 192 -9.30 26.17 15.32
N LEU A 193 -9.01 24.90 15.01
CA LEU A 193 -8.02 24.11 15.76
C LEU A 193 -6.60 24.21 15.17
N TYR A 194 -6.45 24.68 13.93
CA TYR A 194 -5.16 24.76 13.22
C TYR A 194 -4.42 23.40 13.20
N LEU A 195 -5.18 22.30 13.18
CA LEU A 195 -4.63 20.95 13.15
C LEU A 195 -4.55 20.44 11.71
N GLY A 196 -3.38 19.90 11.34
CA GLY A 196 -3.20 19.23 10.07
C GLY A 196 -4.01 17.94 9.95
N GLU A 197 -4.52 17.67 8.76
CA GLU A 197 -5.30 16.47 8.43
C GLU A 197 -4.56 15.14 8.72
N ALA A 198 -3.24 15.13 8.54
CA ALA A 198 -2.39 13.98 8.82
C ALA A 198 -2.39 13.57 10.30
N ILE A 199 -2.32 14.54 11.24
CA ILE A 199 -2.29 14.26 12.69
C ILE A 199 -3.60 13.63 13.13
N ILE A 200 -4.73 14.18 12.69
CA ILE A 200 -6.05 13.70 13.11
C ILE A 200 -6.31 12.31 12.56
N SER A 201 -5.96 12.09 11.29
CA SER A 201 -6.04 10.78 10.64
C SER A 201 -5.17 9.75 11.34
N PHE A 202 -3.94 10.12 11.69
CA PHE A 202 -3.03 9.27 12.43
C PHE A 202 -3.58 8.88 13.81
N ILE A 203 -4.09 9.84 14.59
CA ILE A 203 -4.67 9.58 15.91
C ILE A 203 -5.89 8.66 15.77
N TYR A 204 -6.75 8.90 14.77
CA TYR A 204 -7.88 8.02 14.51
C TYR A 204 -7.42 6.59 14.21
N GLY A 205 -6.43 6.43 13.33
CA GLY A 205 -5.79 5.15 13.00
C GLY A 205 -5.21 4.42 14.22
N LEU A 206 -4.58 5.17 15.14
CA LEU A 206 -4.07 4.63 16.40
C LEU A 206 -5.17 4.11 17.32
N ILE A 207 -6.31 4.79 17.38
CA ILE A 207 -7.46 4.42 18.22
C ILE A 207 -8.18 3.19 17.66
N ILE A 208 -8.44 3.14 16.34
CA ILE A 208 -9.11 1.99 15.72
C ILE A 208 -8.16 0.80 15.49
N GLY A 209 -6.86 1.07 15.53
CA GLY A 209 -5.78 0.14 15.25
C GLY A 209 -5.64 -1.00 16.25
N PRO A 210 -4.74 -1.96 15.99
CA PRO A 210 -4.57 -3.19 16.77
C PRO A 210 -4.16 -2.98 18.23
N HIS A 211 -3.57 -1.83 18.56
CA HIS A 211 -3.09 -1.52 19.91
C HIS A 211 -4.19 -1.02 20.85
N SER A 212 -5.30 -0.53 20.30
CA SER A 212 -6.39 0.10 21.06
C SER A 212 -7.68 -0.72 20.89
N LEU A 213 -8.54 -0.38 19.92
CA LEU A 213 -9.82 -1.07 19.69
C LEU A 213 -9.69 -2.35 18.86
N ASN A 214 -8.60 -2.48 18.09
CA ASN A 214 -8.32 -3.61 17.18
C ASN A 214 -9.48 -3.90 16.20
N TRP A 215 -10.19 -2.84 15.76
CA TRP A 215 -11.23 -2.92 14.73
C TRP A 215 -10.63 -2.90 13.32
N PHE A 216 -9.50 -2.21 13.16
CA PHE A 216 -8.78 -2.10 11.90
C PHE A 216 -7.35 -2.63 12.09
N ASN A 217 -7.06 -3.80 11.52
CA ASN A 217 -5.77 -4.48 11.72
C ASN A 217 -5.15 -4.90 10.38
N PRO A 218 -4.46 -3.97 9.68
CA PRO A 218 -3.82 -4.26 8.40
C PRO A 218 -2.66 -5.23 8.49
N ILE A 219 -2.03 -5.36 9.66
CA ILE A 219 -0.90 -6.26 9.91
C ILE A 219 -1.31 -7.72 9.65
N LYS A 220 -2.61 -8.05 9.81
CA LYS A 220 -3.15 -9.40 9.57
C LYS A 220 -3.65 -9.65 8.15
N TRP A 221 -3.52 -8.70 7.22
CA TRP A 221 -4.03 -8.84 5.84
C TRP A 221 -3.16 -9.72 4.94
N GLY A 222 -2.19 -10.45 5.50
CA GLY A 222 -1.27 -11.31 4.78
C GLY A 222 0.13 -10.70 4.77
N ASN A 223 0.66 -10.41 3.58
CA ASN A 223 1.97 -9.78 3.45
C ASN A 223 1.86 -8.27 3.69
N SER A 224 1.95 -7.87 4.97
CA SER A 224 1.83 -6.47 5.37
C SER A 224 2.86 -5.58 4.68
N ASP A 225 4.12 -6.00 4.58
CA ASP A 225 5.18 -5.18 3.98
C ASP A 225 4.93 -4.93 2.49
N ARG A 226 4.48 -5.95 1.75
CA ARG A 226 4.09 -5.79 0.34
C ARG A 226 2.88 -4.89 0.18
N ILE A 227 1.86 -5.07 1.04
CA ILE A 227 0.67 -4.20 1.01
C ILE A 227 1.07 -2.75 1.31
N THR A 228 1.91 -2.52 2.33
CA THR A 228 2.42 -1.18 2.65
C THR A 228 3.19 -0.60 1.47
N LEU A 229 4.12 -1.36 0.86
CA LEU A 229 4.89 -0.92 -0.30
C LEU A 229 3.99 -0.47 -1.46
N GLU A 230 3.01 -1.28 -1.84
CA GLU A 230 2.11 -0.99 -2.97
C GLU A 230 1.18 0.20 -2.68
N ILE A 231 0.64 0.28 -1.46
CA ILE A 231 -0.19 1.42 -1.06
C ILE A 231 0.65 2.70 -1.09
N SER A 232 1.81 2.73 -0.44
CA SER A 232 2.68 3.90 -0.40
C SER A 232 3.14 4.31 -1.81
N ARG A 233 3.45 3.34 -2.69
CA ARG A 233 3.82 3.60 -4.10
C ARG A 233 2.74 4.39 -4.83
N VAL A 234 1.49 3.93 -4.77
CA VAL A 234 0.37 4.59 -5.48
C VAL A 234 0.14 5.99 -4.91
N VAL A 235 0.18 6.13 -3.58
CA VAL A 235 0.02 7.42 -2.89
C VAL A 235 1.10 8.41 -3.35
N LEU A 236 2.37 8.02 -3.30
CA LEU A 236 3.50 8.88 -3.64
C LEU A 236 3.53 9.26 -5.12
N CYS A 237 3.35 8.30 -6.02
CA CYS A 237 3.34 8.57 -7.47
C CYS A 237 2.28 9.61 -7.82
N LEU A 238 1.10 9.53 -7.20
CA LEU A 238 0.03 10.50 -7.39
C LEU A 238 0.40 11.88 -6.87
N GLN A 239 0.89 11.96 -5.63
CA GLN A 239 1.22 13.22 -4.97
C GLN A 239 2.34 13.98 -5.66
N ILE A 240 3.43 13.31 -6.01
CA ILE A 240 4.58 13.95 -6.67
C ILE A 240 4.21 14.36 -8.09
N PHE A 241 3.35 13.61 -8.78
CA PHE A 241 2.84 14.00 -10.10
C PHE A 241 1.97 15.25 -10.00
N ILE A 242 1.01 15.28 -9.08
CA ILE A 242 0.13 16.44 -8.87
C ILE A 242 0.97 17.67 -8.48
N SER A 243 1.88 17.51 -7.53
CA SER A 243 2.80 18.58 -7.10
C SER A 243 3.61 19.13 -8.26
N ALA A 244 4.12 18.26 -9.14
CA ALA A 244 4.85 18.66 -10.33
C ALA A 244 3.99 19.40 -11.37
N VAL A 245 2.72 19.00 -11.53
CA VAL A 245 1.77 19.69 -12.44
C VAL A 245 1.38 21.06 -11.90
N GLU A 246 1.31 21.24 -10.58
CA GLU A 246 0.99 22.51 -9.93
C GLU A 246 2.13 23.55 -10.03
N LEU A 247 3.36 23.14 -10.38
CA LEU A 247 4.49 24.05 -10.51
C LEU A 247 4.31 25.06 -11.67
N PRO A 248 4.91 26.27 -11.55
CA PRO A 248 4.90 27.26 -12.62
C PRO A 248 5.52 26.74 -13.93
N LYS A 249 5.15 27.41 -15.02
CA LYS A 249 5.66 27.11 -16.37
C LYS A 249 7.19 27.02 -16.37
N LYS A 250 7.73 25.88 -16.81
CA LYS A 250 9.17 25.60 -16.93
C LYS A 250 9.96 25.82 -15.63
N TYR A 251 9.33 25.58 -14.47
CA TYR A 251 9.96 25.85 -13.18
C TYR A 251 11.34 25.18 -13.01
N MET A 252 11.45 23.88 -13.34
CA MET A 252 12.70 23.12 -13.23
C MET A 252 13.85 23.65 -14.12
N LEU A 253 13.54 24.32 -15.23
CA LEU A 253 14.58 24.99 -16.03
C LEU A 253 15.04 26.30 -15.41
N ASN A 254 14.11 27.08 -14.87
CA ASN A 254 14.40 28.43 -14.37
C ASN A 254 15.02 28.42 -12.97
N HIS A 255 14.64 27.45 -12.13
CA HIS A 255 15.05 27.33 -10.72
C HIS A 255 15.89 26.07 -10.43
N GLY A 256 16.41 25.42 -11.48
CA GLY A 256 17.13 24.15 -11.38
C GLY A 256 18.33 24.20 -10.43
N LEU A 257 19.04 25.33 -10.33
CA LEU A 257 20.17 25.47 -9.40
C LEU A 257 19.73 25.40 -7.94
N SER A 258 18.64 26.11 -7.56
CA SER A 258 18.14 26.08 -6.19
C SER A 258 17.69 24.68 -5.78
N VAL A 259 16.97 24.00 -6.67
CA VAL A 259 16.50 22.64 -6.45
C VAL A 259 17.70 21.68 -6.35
N LEU A 260 18.66 21.78 -7.27
CA LEU A 260 19.88 20.95 -7.25
C LEU A 260 20.69 21.11 -5.95
N MET A 261 20.80 22.34 -5.44
CA MET A 261 21.49 22.61 -4.18
C MET A 261 20.78 22.01 -2.97
N LEU A 262 19.46 21.84 -3.00
CA LEU A 262 18.75 21.11 -1.94
C LEU A 262 18.88 19.59 -2.15
N LEU A 263 18.78 19.10 -3.39
CA LEU A 263 18.77 17.67 -3.69
C LEU A 263 20.13 16.98 -3.59
N LEU A 264 21.23 17.66 -3.91
CA LEU A 264 22.56 17.06 -3.87
C LEU A 264 23.26 17.35 -2.53
N PRO A 265 23.78 18.56 -2.26
CA PRO A 265 24.57 18.77 -1.06
C PRO A 265 23.71 18.72 0.22
N ALA A 266 22.49 19.26 0.22
CA ALA A 266 21.69 19.24 1.45
C ALA A 266 21.22 17.83 1.83
N MET A 267 20.66 17.06 0.88
CA MET A 267 20.29 15.66 1.13
C MET A 267 21.50 14.80 1.48
N THR A 268 22.62 14.89 0.73
CA THR A 268 23.81 14.06 0.99
C THR A 268 24.39 14.32 2.38
N MET A 269 24.49 15.58 2.80
CA MET A 269 24.99 15.91 4.13
C MET A 269 24.02 15.45 5.23
N GLY A 270 22.71 15.62 5.03
CA GLY A 270 21.69 15.12 5.95
C GLY A 270 21.74 13.60 6.10
N TRP A 271 21.91 12.89 4.99
CA TRP A 271 22.09 11.44 4.92
C TRP A 271 23.31 10.97 5.72
N LEU A 272 24.46 11.63 5.53
CA LEU A 272 25.69 11.27 6.25
C LEU A 272 25.59 11.58 7.75
N ILE A 273 24.99 12.71 8.14
CA ILE A 273 24.77 13.08 9.54
C ILE A 273 23.89 12.03 10.22
N MET A 274 22.76 11.69 9.61
CA MET A 274 21.84 10.69 10.17
C MET A 274 22.49 9.30 10.23
N ALA A 275 23.25 8.90 9.21
CA ALA A 275 23.98 7.64 9.20
C ALA A 275 25.04 7.58 10.32
N LEU A 276 25.79 8.66 10.54
CA LEU A 276 26.77 8.76 11.63
C LEU A 276 26.10 8.54 12.99
N PHE A 277 24.99 9.24 13.27
CA PHE A 277 24.32 9.11 14.56
C PHE A 277 23.59 7.79 14.72
N MET A 278 23.02 7.20 13.65
CA MET A 278 22.45 5.86 13.71
C MET A 278 23.52 4.80 14.00
N TRP A 279 24.68 4.90 13.37
CA TRP A 279 25.82 4.01 13.63
C TRP A 279 26.32 4.09 15.07
N VAL A 280 26.39 5.30 15.64
CA VAL A 280 26.82 5.50 17.03
C VAL A 280 25.76 5.07 18.04
N LEU A 281 24.47 5.34 17.76
CA LEU A 281 23.40 5.15 18.73
C LEU A 281 22.76 3.76 18.67
N ILE A 282 22.80 3.03 17.55
CA ILE A 282 22.16 1.71 17.43
C ILE A 282 23.24 0.62 17.51
N PRO A 283 23.26 -0.21 18.58
CA PRO A 283 24.25 -1.28 18.70
C PRO A 283 24.08 -2.30 17.59
N GLY A 284 25.19 -2.84 17.08
CA GLY A 284 25.19 -3.89 16.06
C GLY A 284 25.09 -3.37 14.62
N PHE A 285 24.88 -2.06 14.41
CA PHE A 285 24.92 -1.47 13.07
C PHE A 285 26.36 -1.31 12.59
N SER A 286 26.64 -1.78 11.38
CA SER A 286 27.78 -1.27 10.61
C SER A 286 27.45 0.11 10.05
N PHE A 287 28.47 0.85 9.61
CA PHE A 287 28.23 2.15 8.96
C PHE A 287 27.39 2.00 7.68
N ALA A 288 27.56 0.90 6.92
CA ALA A 288 26.76 0.61 5.73
C ALA A 288 25.28 0.36 6.09
N ASP A 289 25.01 -0.38 7.17
CA ASP A 289 23.65 -0.59 7.68
C ASP A 289 23.00 0.76 8.03
N ALA A 290 23.74 1.65 8.70
CA ALA A 290 23.27 3.00 9.02
C ALA A 290 23.05 3.88 7.78
N LEU A 291 23.86 3.74 6.73
CA LEU A 291 23.66 4.44 5.46
C LEU A 291 22.35 4.01 4.79
N VAL A 292 22.00 2.72 4.82
CA VAL A 292 20.70 2.25 4.28
C VAL A 292 19.55 2.88 5.05
N VAL A 293 19.53 2.74 6.38
CA VAL A 293 18.41 3.27 7.19
C VAL A 293 18.31 4.78 7.04
N SER A 294 19.43 5.49 7.10
CA SER A 294 19.48 6.94 6.87
C SER A 294 18.94 7.32 5.49
N GLY A 295 19.30 6.56 4.45
CA GLY A 295 18.84 6.77 3.07
C GLY A 295 17.33 6.81 3.00
N THR A 296 16.65 5.87 3.67
CA THR A 296 15.19 5.83 3.73
C THR A 296 14.55 7.04 4.42
N THR A 297 15.29 7.80 5.22
CA THR A 297 14.83 8.98 5.98
C THR A 297 15.35 10.32 5.45
N THR A 298 16.01 10.28 4.29
CA THR A 298 16.64 11.47 3.69
C THR A 298 15.64 12.31 2.90
N ALA A 299 14.67 11.68 2.23
CA ALA A 299 13.64 12.38 1.49
C ALA A 299 12.69 13.18 2.41
N THR A 300 12.15 14.27 1.88
CA THR A 300 11.15 15.11 2.57
C THR A 300 9.79 14.91 1.92
N ASP A 301 8.76 14.86 2.75
CA ASP A 301 7.44 14.39 2.35
C ASP A 301 6.57 15.53 1.80
N PRO A 302 6.05 15.40 0.57
CA PRO A 302 5.21 16.43 -0.05
C PRO A 302 3.88 16.61 0.69
N VAL A 303 3.36 15.56 1.34
CA VAL A 303 2.06 15.62 2.06
C VAL A 303 2.15 16.51 3.29
N LEU A 304 3.11 16.22 4.16
CA LEU A 304 3.33 17.01 5.36
C LEU A 304 3.83 18.42 5.02
N ALA A 305 4.56 18.59 3.92
CA ALA A 305 4.92 19.90 3.41
C ALA A 305 3.70 20.68 2.87
N ALA A 306 2.76 20.01 2.19
CA ALA A 306 1.55 20.63 1.65
C ALA A 306 0.66 21.23 2.75
N ALA A 307 0.62 20.64 3.95
CA ALA A 307 -0.08 21.20 5.10
C ALA A 307 0.45 22.58 5.56
N VAL A 308 1.69 22.93 5.18
CA VAL A 308 2.35 24.21 5.51
C VAL A 308 2.27 25.18 4.33
N VAL A 309 2.31 24.62 3.11
CA VAL A 309 2.36 25.36 1.84
C VAL A 309 0.96 25.66 1.28
N LYS A 310 -0.09 25.03 1.80
CA LYS A 310 -1.50 25.27 1.47
C LYS A 310 -2.27 25.80 2.70
N GLY A 311 -3.31 26.63 2.49
CA GLY A 311 -4.15 27.22 3.54
C GLY A 311 -3.74 28.62 4.01
N LYS A 312 -4.41 29.19 5.03
CA LYS A 312 -4.19 30.58 5.47
C LYS A 312 -2.77 30.89 5.94
N PHE A 313 -2.08 29.92 6.55
CA PHE A 313 -0.68 30.10 6.93
C PHE A 313 0.22 30.26 5.71
N ALA A 314 -0.10 29.61 4.59
CA ALA A 314 0.65 29.71 3.36
C ALA A 314 0.63 31.12 2.74
N GLU A 315 -0.40 31.92 3.02
CA GLU A 315 -0.46 33.33 2.58
C GLU A 315 0.62 34.19 3.25
N SER A 316 1.11 33.78 4.42
CA SER A 316 2.20 34.46 5.13
C SER A 316 3.60 34.11 4.57
N ILE A 317 3.71 33.10 3.71
CA ILE A 317 4.98 32.61 3.16
C ILE A 317 5.14 33.09 1.72
N PRO A 318 6.31 33.63 1.33
CA PRO A 318 6.58 34.00 -0.06
C PRO A 318 6.36 32.82 -1.02
N GLU A 319 5.64 33.09 -2.11
CA GLU A 319 5.34 32.11 -3.18
C GLU A 319 6.58 31.38 -3.71
N ARG A 320 7.70 32.07 -3.82
CA ARG A 320 8.99 31.49 -4.21
C ARG A 320 9.43 30.33 -3.31
N ILE A 321 9.28 30.48 -1.99
CA ILE A 321 9.65 29.44 -1.01
C ILE A 321 8.66 28.28 -1.07
N ARG A 322 7.37 28.57 -1.28
CA ARG A 322 6.32 27.56 -1.47
C ARG A 322 6.61 26.65 -2.67
N PHE A 323 6.91 27.23 -3.83
CA PHE A 323 7.27 26.45 -5.02
C PHE A 323 8.62 25.74 -4.88
N LEU A 324 9.60 26.34 -4.21
CA LEU A 324 10.88 25.70 -3.96
C LEU A 324 10.70 24.43 -3.10
N LEU A 325 9.96 24.53 -2.00
CA LEU A 325 9.66 23.41 -1.12
C LEU A 325 8.85 22.33 -1.82
N SER A 326 7.82 22.70 -2.58
CA SER A 326 7.00 21.75 -3.34
C SER A 326 7.78 21.04 -4.46
N SER A 327 8.68 21.75 -5.14
CA SER A 327 9.54 21.17 -6.16
C SER A 327 10.60 20.24 -5.55
N GLU A 328 11.16 20.63 -4.41
CA GLU A 328 12.13 19.81 -3.69
C GLU A 328 11.51 18.51 -3.15
N SER A 329 10.36 18.59 -2.47
CA SER A 329 9.64 17.42 -1.94
C SER A 329 9.07 16.50 -3.03
N GLY A 330 8.79 17.02 -4.23
CA GLY A 330 8.39 16.19 -5.36
C GLY A 330 9.56 15.42 -5.99
N CYS A 331 10.76 16.02 -6.03
CA CYS A 331 11.92 15.43 -6.69
C CYS A 331 12.74 14.52 -5.76
N ASN A 332 12.81 14.85 -4.48
CA ASN A 332 13.66 14.15 -3.52
C ASN A 332 13.22 12.71 -3.21
N ASP A 333 11.91 12.43 -3.26
CA ASP A 333 11.33 11.11 -3.01
C ASP A 333 11.84 10.08 -4.05
N GLY A 334 12.05 10.50 -5.29
CA GLY A 334 12.72 9.67 -6.31
C GLY A 334 14.25 9.67 -6.18
N MET A 335 14.85 10.82 -5.87
CA MET A 335 16.31 10.91 -5.66
C MET A 335 16.83 10.12 -4.44
N VAL A 336 15.97 9.46 -3.67
CA VAL A 336 16.35 8.59 -2.55
C VAL A 336 17.02 7.29 -3.02
N PHE A 337 16.71 6.81 -4.23
CA PHE A 337 17.19 5.54 -4.78
C PHE A 337 18.73 5.43 -4.74
N PRO A 338 19.51 6.41 -5.27
CA PRO A 338 20.96 6.41 -5.16
C PRO A 338 21.50 6.24 -3.74
N PHE A 339 20.85 6.80 -2.72
CA PHE A 339 21.33 6.73 -1.33
C PHE A 339 21.04 5.36 -0.71
N ILE A 340 19.85 4.82 -0.95
CA ILE A 340 19.46 3.50 -0.44
C ILE A 340 20.31 2.41 -1.10
N PHE A 341 20.34 2.38 -2.43
CA PHE A 341 21.02 1.30 -3.16
C PHE A 341 22.53 1.36 -3.00
N LEU A 342 23.15 2.53 -2.82
CA LEU A 342 24.56 2.58 -2.44
C LEU A 342 24.84 1.87 -1.12
N GLY A 343 23.99 2.10 -0.11
CA GLY A 343 24.10 1.41 1.18
C GLY A 343 23.86 -0.09 1.04
N VAL A 344 22.88 -0.50 0.23
CA VAL A 344 22.57 -1.91 -0.03
C VAL A 344 23.72 -2.60 -0.76
N ASP A 345 24.30 -1.97 -1.78
CA ASP A 345 25.45 -2.51 -2.53
C ASP A 345 26.70 -2.62 -1.66
N LEU A 346 26.94 -1.65 -0.76
CA LEU A 346 28.01 -1.72 0.24
C LEU A 346 27.85 -2.92 1.18
N ILE A 347 26.61 -3.31 1.47
CA ILE A 347 26.30 -4.49 2.30
C ILE A 347 26.48 -5.79 1.51
N ILE A 348 25.90 -5.88 0.31
CA ILE A 348 25.88 -7.10 -0.49
C ILE A 348 27.26 -7.41 -1.06
N HIS A 349 27.91 -6.43 -1.68
CA HIS A 349 29.18 -6.60 -2.42
C HIS A 349 30.39 -6.17 -1.57
N THR A 350 30.35 -6.42 -0.26
CA THR A 350 31.41 -6.01 0.68
C THR A 350 32.80 -6.42 0.16
N GLY A 351 33.73 -5.47 0.05
CA GLY A 351 35.09 -5.71 -0.44
C GLY A 351 35.28 -5.64 -1.97
N HIS A 352 34.20 -5.50 -2.75
CA HIS A 352 34.23 -5.49 -4.22
C HIS A 352 33.89 -4.12 -4.79
N ALA A 353 34.79 -3.15 -4.60
CA ALA A 353 34.56 -1.74 -4.98
C ALA A 353 34.20 -1.55 -6.48
N GLY A 354 34.75 -2.39 -7.37
CA GLY A 354 34.44 -2.34 -8.81
C GLY A 354 32.99 -2.72 -9.12
N GLU A 355 32.43 -3.72 -8.42
CA GLU A 355 31.03 -4.14 -8.58
C GLU A 355 30.09 -3.11 -7.98
N ILE A 356 30.39 -2.61 -6.78
CA ILE A 356 29.62 -1.54 -6.12
C ILE A 356 29.54 -0.30 -7.02
N ALA A 357 30.67 0.16 -7.56
CA ALA A 357 30.67 1.34 -8.42
C ALA A 357 29.92 1.10 -9.74
N LYS A 358 30.06 -0.09 -10.33
CA LYS A 358 29.36 -0.46 -11.56
C LYS A 358 27.85 -0.50 -11.34
N ASP A 359 27.38 -1.21 -10.32
CA ASP A 359 25.95 -1.37 -10.07
C ASP A 359 25.32 -0.04 -9.66
N TRP A 360 25.98 0.71 -8.80
CA TRP A 360 25.49 2.03 -8.40
C TRP A 360 25.42 3.02 -9.57
N ILE A 361 26.48 3.13 -10.40
CA ILE A 361 26.49 4.08 -11.52
C ILE A 361 25.56 3.60 -12.65
N CYS A 362 25.71 2.35 -13.11
CA CYS A 362 25.02 1.86 -14.29
C CYS A 362 23.56 1.48 -14.00
N ILE A 363 23.30 0.79 -12.89
CA ILE A 363 21.95 0.31 -12.55
C ILE A 363 21.19 1.42 -11.83
N THR A 364 21.70 1.93 -10.72
CA THR A 364 20.93 2.89 -9.91
C THR A 364 20.85 4.26 -10.58
N VAL A 365 21.99 4.89 -10.90
CA VAL A 365 21.98 6.26 -11.42
C VAL A 365 21.53 6.34 -12.88
N LEU A 366 22.13 5.55 -13.78
CA LEU A 366 21.84 5.67 -15.22
C LEU A 366 20.53 4.96 -15.62
N TYR A 367 20.33 3.72 -15.18
CA TYR A 367 19.14 2.95 -15.54
C TYR A 367 17.92 3.37 -14.70
N GLN A 368 17.94 3.24 -13.37
CA GLN A 368 16.75 3.52 -12.57
C GLN A 368 16.37 5.00 -12.59
N CYS A 369 17.30 5.91 -12.30
CA CYS A 369 17.00 7.34 -12.26
C CYS A 369 17.01 7.98 -13.66
N GLY A 370 18.09 7.80 -14.43
CA GLY A 370 18.26 8.45 -15.74
C GLY A 370 17.20 8.04 -16.77
N LEU A 371 16.99 6.74 -16.95
CA LEU A 371 15.95 6.24 -17.85
C LEU A 371 14.55 6.54 -17.31
N GLY A 372 14.35 6.49 -15.98
CA GLY A 372 13.09 6.87 -15.34
C GLY A 372 12.67 8.31 -15.68
N ILE A 373 13.59 9.27 -15.54
CA ILE A 373 13.37 10.67 -15.92
C ILE A 373 13.05 10.80 -17.41
N LEU A 374 13.79 10.11 -18.28
CA LEU A 374 13.57 10.16 -19.72
C LEU A 374 12.18 9.62 -20.11
N ILE A 375 11.80 8.45 -19.59
CA ILE A 375 10.51 7.83 -19.83
C ILE A 375 9.39 8.72 -19.30
N GLY A 376 9.52 9.23 -18.07
CA GLY A 376 8.57 10.15 -17.48
C GLY A 376 8.37 11.39 -18.34
N ALA A 377 9.44 12.04 -18.76
CA ALA A 377 9.37 13.22 -19.63
C ALA A 377 8.67 12.93 -20.97
N VAL A 378 8.93 11.77 -21.59
CA VAL A 378 8.27 11.34 -22.83
C VAL A 378 6.78 11.09 -22.61
N ILE A 379 6.41 10.41 -21.52
CA ILE A 379 5.00 10.16 -21.16
C ILE A 379 4.29 11.49 -20.92
N GLY A 380 4.80 12.33 -20.02
CA GLY A 380 4.19 13.62 -19.70
C GLY A 380 4.02 14.53 -20.92
N PHE A 381 5.03 14.60 -21.79
CA PHE A 381 4.95 15.33 -23.05
C PHE A 381 3.84 14.78 -23.97
N SER A 382 3.82 13.47 -24.16
CA SER A 382 2.87 12.77 -25.05
C SER A 382 1.43 12.94 -24.58
N PHE A 383 1.18 12.69 -23.29
CA PHE A 383 -0.15 12.78 -22.69
C PHE A 383 -0.66 14.23 -22.64
N ARG A 384 0.22 15.23 -22.42
CA ARG A 384 -0.15 16.63 -22.57
C ARG A 384 -0.64 16.94 -23.99
N LYS A 385 0.11 16.50 -25.01
CA LYS A 385 -0.27 16.71 -26.41
C LYS A 385 -1.56 16.00 -26.77
N ALA A 386 -1.76 14.78 -26.26
CA ALA A 386 -2.98 14.02 -26.45
C ALA A 386 -4.20 14.75 -25.86
N ILE A 387 -4.13 15.25 -24.63
CA ILE A 387 -5.27 15.95 -24.03
C ILE A 387 -5.54 17.33 -24.66
N GLN A 388 -4.49 18.06 -25.04
CA GLN A 388 -4.64 19.30 -25.81
C GLN A 388 -5.34 19.05 -27.15
N PHE A 389 -4.98 17.96 -27.83
CA PHE A 389 -5.62 17.55 -29.07
C PHE A 389 -7.08 17.16 -28.85
N ALA A 390 -7.36 16.33 -27.84
CA ALA A 390 -8.72 15.89 -27.51
C ALA A 390 -9.62 17.07 -27.17
N LYS A 391 -9.15 18.01 -26.34
CA LYS A 391 -9.90 19.22 -25.99
C LYS A 391 -10.17 20.12 -27.19
N LYS A 392 -9.15 20.35 -28.05
CA LYS A 392 -9.31 21.16 -29.27
C LYS A 392 -10.35 20.57 -30.24
N ARG A 393 -10.52 19.24 -30.21
CA ARG A 393 -11.47 18.51 -31.05
C ARG A 393 -12.81 18.23 -30.35
N ASP A 394 -13.00 18.75 -29.14
CA ASP A 394 -14.17 18.50 -28.30
C ASP A 394 -14.47 17.00 -28.09
N LEU A 395 -13.40 16.20 -27.93
CA LEU A 395 -13.47 14.75 -27.72
C LEU A 395 -13.53 14.36 -26.24
N ILE A 396 -13.30 15.31 -25.33
CA ILE A 396 -13.19 15.06 -23.90
C ILE A 396 -14.18 15.94 -23.14
N ASP A 397 -14.97 15.30 -22.29
CA ASP A 397 -15.86 15.97 -21.35
C ASP A 397 -15.09 16.52 -20.14
N ARG A 398 -15.78 17.32 -19.31
CA ARG A 398 -15.16 17.99 -18.16
C ARG A 398 -14.68 17.01 -17.09
N GLU A 399 -15.42 15.93 -16.83
CA GLU A 399 -15.08 14.98 -15.76
C GLU A 399 -13.83 14.18 -16.14
N SER A 400 -13.79 13.68 -17.38
CA SER A 400 -12.61 12.99 -17.92
C SER A 400 -11.38 13.90 -17.94
N PHE A 401 -11.56 15.19 -18.24
CA PHE A 401 -10.46 16.17 -18.23
C PHE A 401 -9.86 16.36 -16.83
N LEU A 402 -10.69 16.43 -15.80
CA LEU A 402 -10.27 16.61 -14.41
C LEU A 402 -9.59 15.36 -13.83
N GLY A 403 -10.06 14.16 -14.19
CA GLY A 403 -9.47 12.89 -13.72
C GLY A 403 -8.20 12.46 -14.48
N TYR A 404 -7.90 13.09 -15.61
CA TYR A 404 -6.84 12.63 -16.51
C TYR A 404 -5.45 12.62 -15.86
N SER A 405 -5.08 13.70 -15.15
CA SER A 405 -3.79 13.82 -14.46
C SER A 405 -3.54 12.68 -13.46
N ALA A 406 -4.55 12.32 -12.68
CA ALA A 406 -4.46 11.23 -11.71
C ALA A 406 -4.22 9.87 -12.38
N LEU A 407 -4.89 9.61 -13.52
CA LEU A 407 -4.71 8.38 -14.27
C LEU A 407 -3.36 8.31 -14.99
N VAL A 408 -2.84 9.44 -15.48
CA VAL A 408 -1.48 9.50 -16.04
C VAL A 408 -0.44 9.18 -14.97
N SER A 409 -0.62 9.67 -13.75
CA SER A 409 0.25 9.29 -12.62
C SER A 409 0.21 7.78 -12.35
N LEU A 410 -0.99 7.19 -12.25
CA LEU A 410 -1.11 5.74 -12.04
C LEU A 410 -0.47 4.93 -13.17
N PHE A 411 -0.59 5.41 -14.41
CA PHE A 411 0.09 4.82 -15.55
C PHE A 411 1.63 4.91 -15.42
N CYS A 412 2.16 6.05 -14.96
CA CYS A 412 3.59 6.23 -14.68
C CYS A 412 4.08 5.24 -13.61
N ALA A 413 3.33 5.06 -12.52
CA ALA A 413 3.64 4.11 -11.46
C ALA A 413 3.77 2.67 -12.00
N GLY A 414 2.82 2.26 -12.85
CA GLY A 414 2.83 0.94 -13.49
C GLY A 414 3.99 0.75 -14.47
N VAL A 415 4.26 1.76 -15.31
CA VAL A 415 5.38 1.71 -16.26
C VAL A 415 6.72 1.63 -15.54
N GLY A 416 6.94 2.48 -14.53
CA GLY A 416 8.19 2.49 -13.75
C GLY A 416 8.43 1.14 -13.08
N SER A 417 7.44 0.65 -12.34
CA SER A 417 7.51 -0.64 -11.64
C SER A 417 7.74 -1.83 -12.58
N THR A 418 7.12 -1.82 -13.76
CA THR A 418 7.24 -2.92 -14.73
C THR A 418 8.62 -2.96 -15.38
N LEU A 419 9.20 -1.80 -15.65
CA LEU A 419 10.54 -1.68 -16.25
C LEU A 419 11.66 -1.79 -15.21
N GLY A 420 11.34 -1.78 -13.91
CA GLY A 420 12.33 -1.76 -12.84
C GLY A 420 13.15 -0.46 -12.81
N VAL A 421 12.57 0.63 -13.30
CA VAL A 421 13.11 1.99 -13.15
C VAL A 421 12.39 2.69 -12.00
N ASP A 422 12.95 3.80 -11.52
CA ASP A 422 12.35 4.55 -10.42
C ASP A 422 10.99 5.15 -10.81
N GLU A 423 9.92 4.54 -10.34
CA GLU A 423 8.54 4.93 -10.60
C GLU A 423 8.18 6.32 -10.04
N LEU A 424 8.89 6.77 -8.99
CA LEU A 424 8.69 8.09 -8.41
C LEU A 424 9.28 9.17 -9.32
N LEU A 425 10.52 8.98 -9.79
CA LEU A 425 11.13 9.88 -10.78
C LEU A 425 10.38 9.88 -12.11
N VAL A 426 9.88 8.73 -12.59
CA VAL A 426 9.02 8.67 -13.78
C VAL A 426 7.80 9.57 -13.59
N SER A 427 7.12 9.46 -12.44
CA SER A 427 5.90 10.22 -12.14
C SER A 427 6.19 11.72 -11.99
N PHE A 428 7.25 12.11 -11.28
CA PHE A 428 7.62 13.52 -11.12
C PHE A 428 8.06 14.17 -12.45
N ALA A 429 8.87 13.46 -13.25
CA ALA A 429 9.30 13.94 -14.57
C ALA A 429 8.11 14.04 -15.54
N ALA A 430 7.18 13.09 -15.49
CA ALA A 430 5.95 13.14 -16.26
C ALA A 430 5.06 14.32 -15.86
N GLY A 431 4.86 14.57 -14.57
CA GLY A 431 4.09 15.71 -14.08
C GLY A 431 4.69 17.05 -14.54
N ASN A 432 6.02 17.20 -14.47
CA ASN A 432 6.71 18.40 -14.95
C ASN A 432 6.57 18.60 -16.47
N ALA A 433 6.75 17.53 -17.26
CA ALA A 433 6.59 17.60 -18.71
C ALA A 433 5.12 17.85 -19.12
N PHE A 434 4.18 17.34 -18.33
CA PHE A 434 2.73 17.55 -18.49
C PHE A 434 2.31 18.99 -18.17
N GLY A 435 2.84 19.58 -17.09
CA GLY A 435 2.60 20.97 -16.68
C GLY A 435 3.43 22.01 -17.43
N TRP A 436 4.29 21.61 -18.36
CA TRP A 436 5.39 22.45 -18.87
C TRP A 436 5.01 23.79 -19.53
N ASP A 437 3.83 23.91 -20.12
CA ASP A 437 3.32 25.17 -20.71
C ASP A 437 2.28 25.89 -19.83
N ALA A 438 2.02 25.33 -18.65
CA ALA A 438 0.94 25.69 -17.73
C ALA A 438 -0.44 25.78 -18.40
N TRP A 439 -0.63 25.14 -19.57
CA TRP A 439 -1.92 25.15 -20.26
C TRP A 439 -2.97 24.39 -19.48
N HIS A 440 -2.61 23.23 -18.92
CA HIS A 440 -3.55 22.41 -18.16
C HIS A 440 -4.08 23.16 -16.92
N ILE A 441 -3.20 23.81 -16.14
CA ILE A 441 -3.62 24.60 -14.97
C ILE A 441 -4.59 25.72 -15.37
N ARG A 442 -4.31 26.44 -16.46
CA ARG A 442 -5.17 27.54 -16.94
C ARG A 442 -6.53 27.07 -17.46
N GLU A 443 -6.59 25.89 -18.06
CA GLU A 443 -7.83 25.33 -18.63
C GLU A 443 -8.67 24.60 -17.57
N SER A 444 -8.06 24.20 -16.45
CA SER A 444 -8.70 23.40 -15.41
C SER A 444 -9.47 24.23 -14.37
N ASP A 445 -9.91 25.46 -14.71
CA ASP A 445 -10.66 26.41 -13.87
C ASP A 445 -11.09 25.81 -12.51
N ASP A 446 -10.28 26.08 -11.48
CA ASP A 446 -10.28 25.45 -10.15
C ASP A 446 -10.01 23.93 -10.13
N SER A 447 -8.73 23.54 -9.96
CA SER A 447 -8.28 22.15 -9.76
C SER A 447 -8.66 21.55 -8.40
N LEU A 448 -9.91 21.77 -7.97
CA LEU A 448 -10.56 21.16 -6.82
C LEU A 448 -10.42 19.64 -6.84
N VAL A 449 -10.53 19.01 -8.02
CA VAL A 449 -10.51 17.54 -8.12
C VAL A 449 -9.15 16.94 -7.76
N ASN A 450 -8.04 17.47 -8.29
CA ASN A 450 -6.69 16.99 -7.91
C ASN A 450 -6.42 17.24 -6.42
N SER A 451 -6.85 18.38 -5.89
CA SER A 451 -6.73 18.69 -4.46
C SER A 451 -7.57 17.77 -3.57
N VAL A 452 -8.76 17.37 -4.05
CA VAL A 452 -9.64 16.43 -3.33
C VAL A 452 -9.04 15.02 -3.34
N PHE A 453 -8.49 14.55 -4.46
CA PHE A 453 -7.82 13.24 -4.51
C PHE A 453 -6.62 13.18 -3.57
N ASP A 454 -5.77 14.21 -3.59
CA ASP A 454 -4.65 14.35 -2.67
C ASP A 454 -5.13 14.28 -1.21
N LEU A 455 -6.12 15.10 -0.84
CA LEU A 455 -6.71 15.12 0.50
C LEU A 455 -7.27 13.75 0.94
N ILE A 456 -8.08 13.09 0.11
CA ILE A 456 -8.67 11.79 0.46
C ILE A 456 -7.58 10.77 0.72
N ILE A 457 -6.60 10.68 -0.19
CA ILE A 457 -5.53 9.68 -0.08
C ILE A 457 -4.65 9.96 1.13
N ASN A 458 -4.37 11.24 1.45
CA ASN A 458 -3.65 11.63 2.65
C ASN A 458 -4.36 11.18 3.93
N LEU A 459 -5.67 11.45 4.03
CA LEU A 459 -6.48 11.01 5.17
C LEU A 459 -6.42 9.49 5.32
N LEU A 460 -6.69 8.75 4.26
CA LEU A 460 -6.70 7.29 4.26
C LEU A 460 -5.34 6.70 4.64
N TYR A 461 -4.26 7.25 4.08
CA TYR A 461 -2.91 6.78 4.31
C TYR A 461 -2.48 7.00 5.76
N PHE A 462 -2.76 8.17 6.36
CA PHE A 462 -2.37 8.41 7.75
C PHE A 462 -3.21 7.62 8.76
N VAL A 463 -4.47 7.30 8.45
CA VAL A 463 -5.24 6.30 9.22
C VAL A 463 -4.58 4.93 9.13
N TYR A 464 -4.18 4.51 7.93
CA TYR A 464 -3.45 3.27 7.71
C TYR A 464 -2.12 3.22 8.49
N PHE A 465 -1.31 4.28 8.37
CA PHE A 465 -0.03 4.41 9.06
C PHE A 465 -0.19 4.35 10.58
N GLY A 466 -1.19 5.04 11.15
CA GLY A 466 -1.50 4.99 12.58
C GLY A 466 -1.81 3.59 13.11
N ALA A 467 -2.38 2.71 12.27
CA ALA A 467 -2.71 1.35 12.64
C ALA A 467 -1.53 0.37 12.57
N ILE A 468 -0.50 0.65 11.76
CA ILE A 468 0.62 -0.28 11.51
C ILE A 468 1.87 0.03 12.36
N ILE A 469 1.84 1.07 13.21
CA ILE A 469 3.01 1.44 14.02
C ILE A 469 3.42 0.29 14.97
N PRO A 470 4.72 -0.07 15.01
CA PRO A 470 5.27 -1.17 15.80
C PRO A 470 5.61 -0.75 17.24
N TRP A 471 4.64 -0.26 18.03
CA TRP A 471 4.88 0.32 19.36
C TRP A 471 5.71 -0.57 20.31
N GLN A 472 5.48 -1.88 20.28
CA GLN A 472 6.17 -2.86 21.11
C GLN A 472 7.69 -2.91 20.88
N TYR A 473 8.17 -2.50 19.70
CA TYR A 473 9.58 -2.54 19.34
C TYR A 473 10.36 -1.26 19.66
N PHE A 474 9.68 -0.17 20.04
CA PHE A 474 10.34 1.11 20.35
C PHE A 474 11.17 1.07 21.65
N ASN A 475 10.87 0.14 22.55
CA ASN A 475 11.58 -0.05 23.81
C ASN A 475 12.13 -1.47 23.98
N ASP A 476 12.49 -2.13 22.87
CA ASP A 476 13.05 -3.47 22.89
C ASP A 476 14.59 -3.42 23.04
N SER A 477 15.05 -3.71 24.25
CA SER A 477 16.48 -3.75 24.58
C SER A 477 17.24 -4.88 23.88
N GLN A 478 16.56 -5.98 23.49
CA GLN A 478 17.18 -7.10 22.78
C GLN A 478 17.60 -6.71 21.37
N LEU A 479 16.81 -5.84 20.74
CA LEU A 479 17.12 -5.26 19.43
C LEU A 479 18.09 -4.08 19.52
N GLY A 480 18.46 -3.64 20.73
CA GLY A 480 19.23 -2.41 20.95
C GLY A 480 18.40 -1.14 20.81
N LEU A 481 17.08 -1.25 20.66
CA LEU A 481 16.13 -0.16 20.50
C LEU A 481 15.56 0.29 21.85
N ASN A 482 16.33 1.08 22.58
CA ASN A 482 15.82 1.77 23.76
C ASN A 482 15.17 3.09 23.34
N VAL A 483 14.01 3.44 23.91
CA VAL A 483 13.23 4.63 23.51
C VAL A 483 14.09 5.90 23.54
N TRP A 484 14.97 6.06 24.51
CA TRP A 484 15.82 7.25 24.61
C TRP A 484 16.76 7.41 23.39
N ARG A 485 17.24 6.31 22.80
CA ARG A 485 18.10 6.35 21.59
C ARG A 485 17.28 6.86 20.40
N LEU A 486 16.06 6.38 20.26
CA LEU A 486 15.12 6.83 19.24
C LEU A 486 14.74 8.31 19.42
N VAL A 487 14.49 8.74 20.66
CA VAL A 487 14.21 10.15 20.98
C VAL A 487 15.39 11.04 20.62
N VAL A 488 16.61 10.64 20.96
CA VAL A 488 17.83 11.39 20.58
C VAL A 488 17.98 11.45 19.06
N LEU A 489 17.76 10.34 18.36
CA LEU A 489 17.74 10.34 16.88
C LEU A 489 16.66 11.27 16.32
N GLY A 490 15.47 11.32 16.93
CA GLY A 490 14.41 12.26 16.57
C GLY A 490 14.83 13.72 16.74
N ILE A 491 15.50 14.06 17.85
CA ILE A 491 16.03 15.41 18.09
C ILE A 491 17.08 15.78 17.03
N ILE A 492 18.02 14.87 16.75
CA ILE A 492 19.06 15.06 15.73
C ILE A 492 18.42 15.24 14.34
N MET A 493 17.40 14.45 14.03
CA MET A 493 16.66 14.53 12.77
C MET A 493 15.98 15.91 12.57
N ILE A 494 15.44 16.50 13.64
CA ILE A 494 14.82 17.84 13.58
C ILE A 494 15.88 18.94 13.45
N PHE A 495 16.93 18.90 14.28
CA PHE A 495 17.85 20.04 14.41
C PHE A 495 19.10 19.97 13.54
N LEU A 496 19.63 18.79 13.24
CA LEU A 496 20.93 18.62 12.59
C LEU A 496 20.84 18.11 11.16
N ARG A 497 19.81 17.34 10.82
CA ARG A 497 19.66 16.73 9.48
C ARG A 497 19.59 17.74 8.34
N ARG A 498 18.97 18.91 8.56
CA ARG A 498 18.67 19.86 7.48
C ARG A 498 19.02 21.31 7.80
N ILE A 499 18.61 21.82 8.96
CA ILE A 499 18.77 23.23 9.35
C ILE A 499 20.21 23.75 9.17
N PRO A 500 21.26 23.08 9.70
CA PRO A 500 22.62 23.62 9.64
C PRO A 500 23.11 23.73 8.18
N ILE A 501 22.72 22.77 7.35
CA ILE A 501 23.17 22.67 5.96
C ILE A 501 22.49 23.71 5.09
N VAL A 502 21.17 23.87 5.21
CA VAL A 502 20.42 24.91 4.47
C VAL A 502 20.88 26.31 4.86
N LEU A 503 21.17 26.54 6.15
CA LEU A 503 21.78 27.80 6.61
C LEU A 503 23.16 28.02 5.98
N ALA A 504 24.02 27.00 5.97
CA ALA A 504 25.36 27.09 5.38
C ALA A 504 25.31 27.39 3.86
N PHE A 505 24.39 26.75 3.12
CA PHE A 505 24.26 26.92 1.68
C PHE A 505 23.36 28.09 1.25
N LYS A 506 22.80 28.85 2.20
CA LYS A 506 21.92 30.00 1.91
C LYS A 506 22.47 30.95 0.85
N LYS A 507 23.79 31.23 0.86
CA LYS A 507 24.41 32.18 -0.09
C LYS A 507 24.47 31.65 -1.53
N VAL A 508 24.39 30.33 -1.69
CA VAL A 508 24.51 29.65 -2.99
C VAL A 508 23.12 29.34 -3.57
N VAL A 509 22.07 29.26 -2.74
CA VAL A 509 20.69 29.00 -3.18
C VAL A 509 20.00 30.34 -3.54
N PRO A 510 19.80 30.68 -4.83
CA PRO A 510 19.27 31.99 -5.23
C PRO A 510 17.86 32.28 -4.71
N ASP A 511 17.04 31.24 -4.53
CA ASP A 511 15.67 31.36 -4.06
C ASP A 511 15.57 31.63 -2.54
N ILE A 512 16.64 31.46 -1.77
CA ILE A 512 16.63 31.76 -0.32
C ILE A 512 17.33 33.11 -0.09
N ARG A 513 16.52 34.16 0.09
CA ARG A 513 17.01 35.55 0.19
C ARG A 513 17.38 35.94 1.61
N THR A 514 16.64 35.49 2.61
CA THR A 514 16.87 35.87 4.02
C THR A 514 17.28 34.68 4.89
N TRP A 515 17.93 34.97 6.03
CA TRP A 515 18.23 33.94 7.04
C TRP A 515 16.98 33.34 7.67
N LYS A 516 15.90 34.13 7.78
CA LYS A 516 14.58 33.65 8.24
C LYS A 516 14.01 32.64 7.24
N GLU A 517 14.08 32.93 5.95
CA GLU A 517 13.68 31.98 4.89
C GLU A 517 14.56 30.72 4.90
N ALA A 518 15.87 30.84 5.16
CA ALA A 518 16.77 29.69 5.24
C ALA A 518 16.45 28.79 6.44
N TRP A 519 16.19 29.39 7.61
CA TRP A 519 15.78 28.65 8.79
C TRP A 519 14.42 27.98 8.60
N PHE A 520 13.47 28.71 8.03
CA PHE A 520 12.15 28.19 7.66
C PHE A 520 12.26 27.00 6.69
N THR A 521 13.02 27.17 5.61
CA THR A 521 13.27 26.11 4.62
C THR A 521 13.97 24.92 5.28
N GLY A 522 14.95 25.16 6.17
CA GLY A 522 15.63 24.10 6.91
C GLY A 522 14.71 23.31 7.86
N HIS A 523 13.80 23.99 8.55
CA HIS A 523 12.84 23.39 9.48
C HIS A 523 11.75 22.60 8.74
N PHE A 524 11.18 23.15 7.68
CA PHE A 524 10.08 22.52 6.94
C PHE A 524 10.57 21.53 5.89
N GLY A 525 11.21 20.46 6.38
CA GLY A 525 11.57 19.25 5.61
C GLY A 525 11.05 17.99 6.30
N PRO A 526 9.72 17.85 6.45
CA PRO A 526 9.14 16.74 7.20
C PRO A 526 9.46 15.40 6.55
N ILE A 527 9.61 14.36 7.36
CA ILE A 527 9.62 12.95 6.93
C ILE A 527 8.19 12.40 7.02
N GLY A 528 7.77 11.63 6.02
CA GLY A 528 6.42 11.10 5.92
C GLY A 528 6.33 9.82 5.09
N VAL A 529 5.40 9.81 4.13
CA VAL A 529 5.01 8.64 3.33
C VAL A 529 6.21 8.09 2.54
N GLY A 530 7.05 8.98 2.00
CA GLY A 530 8.26 8.63 1.24
C GLY A 530 9.20 7.69 1.98
N SER A 531 9.34 7.86 3.29
CA SER A 531 10.19 7.02 4.11
C SER A 531 9.61 5.65 4.41
N VAL A 532 8.28 5.56 4.54
CA VAL A 532 7.59 4.27 4.69
C VAL A 532 7.71 3.45 3.41
N TYR A 533 7.56 4.07 2.25
CA TYR A 533 7.84 3.43 0.97
C TYR A 533 9.31 2.97 0.89
N SER A 534 10.23 3.88 1.17
CA SER A 534 11.68 3.66 1.06
C SER A 534 12.17 2.52 1.94
N VAL A 535 11.66 2.41 3.17
CA VAL A 535 12.07 1.33 4.08
C VAL A 535 11.55 -0.03 3.63
N MET A 536 10.35 -0.10 3.05
CA MET A 536 9.83 -1.35 2.47
C MET A 536 10.60 -1.73 1.21
N LEU A 537 10.95 -0.75 0.37
CA LEU A 537 11.79 -0.95 -0.81
C LEU A 537 13.18 -1.46 -0.42
N ALA A 538 13.82 -0.84 0.58
CA ALA A 538 15.13 -1.24 1.05
C ALA A 538 15.13 -2.65 1.66
N ARG A 539 14.10 -3.01 2.43
CA ARG A 539 13.92 -4.38 2.95
C ARG A 539 13.74 -5.37 1.80
N SER A 540 12.89 -5.05 0.82
CA SER A 540 12.68 -5.88 -0.37
C SER A 540 13.96 -6.12 -1.16
N ALA A 541 14.81 -5.09 -1.31
CA ALA A 541 16.10 -5.18 -2.00
C ALA A 541 17.11 -6.06 -1.24
N ILE A 542 17.22 -5.87 0.08
CA ILE A 542 18.12 -6.69 0.92
C ILE A 542 17.65 -8.14 0.90
N GLU A 543 16.35 -8.41 1.10
CA GLU A 543 15.80 -9.77 1.06
C GLU A 543 16.04 -10.43 -0.31
N GLY A 544 15.86 -9.68 -1.40
CA GLY A 544 16.04 -10.17 -2.77
C GLY A 544 17.46 -10.60 -3.10
N ALA A 545 18.45 -10.13 -2.34
CA ALA A 545 19.84 -10.57 -2.47
C ALA A 545 20.08 -11.98 -1.90
N TYR A 546 19.20 -12.47 -1.01
CA TYR A 546 19.35 -13.75 -0.32
C TYR A 546 18.28 -14.78 -0.69
N THR A 547 17.24 -14.40 -1.44
CA THR A 547 16.15 -15.28 -1.85
C THR A 547 15.78 -15.13 -3.33
N SER A 548 15.22 -16.19 -3.92
CA SER A 548 14.63 -16.15 -5.27
C SER A 548 13.11 -15.96 -5.25
N GLU A 549 12.51 -15.89 -4.06
CA GLU A 549 11.07 -15.60 -3.91
C GLU A 549 10.76 -14.13 -4.17
N ALA A 550 9.51 -13.82 -4.48
CA ALA A 550 9.08 -12.44 -4.70
C ALA A 550 9.11 -11.65 -3.38
N THR A 551 9.94 -10.61 -3.32
CA THR A 551 10.12 -9.73 -2.17
C THR A 551 9.23 -8.47 -2.24
N PRO A 552 8.89 -7.83 -1.10
CA PRO A 552 9.25 -8.20 0.28
C PRO A 552 8.56 -9.50 0.72
N LEU A 553 9.24 -10.28 1.56
CA LEU A 553 8.76 -11.58 2.05
C LEU A 553 7.53 -11.42 2.94
N SER A 554 6.65 -12.44 2.96
CA SER A 554 5.44 -12.40 3.81
C SER A 554 5.73 -12.47 5.31
N THR A 555 6.89 -13.01 5.67
CA THR A 555 7.37 -13.12 7.03
C THR A 555 8.83 -12.70 7.05
N LEU A 556 9.20 -11.90 8.02
CA LEU A 556 10.58 -11.53 8.28
C LEU A 556 11.46 -12.79 8.38
N PRO A 557 12.68 -12.76 7.83
CA PRO A 557 13.65 -13.85 8.01
C PRO A 557 13.89 -14.12 9.50
N GLY A 558 14.19 -15.37 9.85
CA GLY A 558 14.52 -15.76 11.23
C GLY A 558 15.89 -15.20 11.67
N ALA A 559 16.20 -15.38 12.97
CA ALA A 559 17.45 -14.89 13.58
C ALA A 559 18.75 -15.45 12.94
N GLU A 560 18.65 -16.56 12.21
CA GLU A 560 19.73 -17.17 11.43
C GLU A 560 20.17 -16.31 10.23
N HIS A 561 19.34 -15.36 9.80
CA HIS A 561 19.63 -14.53 8.62
C HIS A 561 20.81 -13.57 8.90
N PRO A 562 21.83 -13.48 8.03
CA PRO A 562 23.02 -12.65 8.28
C PRO A 562 22.72 -11.17 8.53
N LYS A 563 21.61 -10.67 7.97
CA LYS A 563 21.14 -9.29 8.12
C LYS A 563 19.83 -9.17 8.91
N TYR A 564 19.52 -10.16 9.76
CA TYR A 564 18.32 -10.17 10.58
C TYR A 564 18.16 -8.89 11.41
N HIS A 565 19.23 -8.48 12.12
CA HIS A 565 19.19 -7.31 13.00
C HIS A 565 18.85 -6.02 12.24
N LEU A 566 19.39 -5.80 11.04
CA LEU A 566 19.03 -4.68 10.18
C LEU A 566 17.56 -4.77 9.74
N LEU A 567 17.14 -5.90 9.18
CA LEU A 567 15.78 -6.07 8.64
C LEU A 567 14.69 -5.84 9.69
N ILE A 568 14.88 -6.32 10.93
CA ILE A 568 13.89 -6.16 12.01
C ILE A 568 13.89 -4.74 12.61
N THR A 569 15.03 -4.05 12.64
CA THR A 569 15.15 -2.72 13.29
C THR A 569 14.80 -1.56 12.36
N MET A 570 14.91 -1.74 11.03
CA MET A 570 14.58 -0.72 10.04
C MET A 570 13.18 -0.15 10.21
N TRP A 571 12.15 -1.01 10.31
CA TRP A 571 10.77 -0.56 10.41
C TRP A 571 10.48 0.24 11.70
N PRO A 572 10.86 -0.23 12.91
CA PRO A 572 10.74 0.57 14.13
C PRO A 572 11.48 1.90 14.08
N ILE A 573 12.72 1.95 13.59
CA ILE A 573 13.49 3.20 13.54
C ILE A 573 12.80 4.22 12.62
N VAL A 574 12.47 3.81 11.39
CA VAL A 574 11.88 4.71 10.39
C VAL A 574 10.48 5.16 10.81
N SER A 575 9.63 4.26 11.28
CA SER A 575 8.29 4.62 11.74
C SER A 575 8.32 5.57 12.95
N PHE A 576 9.28 5.42 13.86
CA PHE A 576 9.48 6.37 14.96
C PHE A 576 9.89 7.76 14.46
N LEU A 577 10.82 7.83 13.50
CA LEU A 577 11.26 9.12 12.93
C LEU A 577 10.13 9.81 12.16
N VAL A 578 9.33 9.06 11.39
CA VAL A 578 8.11 9.56 10.75
C VAL A 578 7.12 10.08 11.81
N LEU A 579 6.92 9.36 12.92
CA LEU A 579 6.06 9.80 14.02
C LEU A 579 6.55 11.12 14.65
N VAL A 580 7.84 11.23 14.98
CA VAL A 580 8.42 12.47 15.52
C VAL A 580 8.24 13.61 14.53
N SER A 581 8.49 13.37 13.24
CA SER A 581 8.31 14.36 12.19
C SER A 581 6.84 14.82 12.08
N LEU A 582 5.91 13.88 12.06
CA LEU A 582 4.47 14.15 12.00
C LEU A 582 4.03 15.04 13.17
N VAL A 583 4.47 14.72 14.39
CA VAL A 583 4.12 15.50 15.59
C VAL A 583 4.76 16.89 15.54
N VAL A 584 6.07 16.98 15.30
CA VAL A 584 6.80 18.26 15.36
C VAL A 584 6.37 19.18 14.23
N HIS A 585 6.39 18.73 12.98
CA HIS A 585 6.05 19.59 11.83
C HIS A 585 4.55 19.82 11.71
N GLY A 586 3.73 18.80 11.95
CA GLY A 586 2.28 18.93 11.87
C GLY A 586 1.70 19.85 12.95
N LEU A 587 2.34 19.96 14.12
CA LEU A 587 1.96 20.93 15.15
C LEU A 587 2.68 22.29 15.02
N SER A 588 3.76 22.38 14.26
CA SER A 588 4.56 23.61 14.11
C SER A 588 3.70 24.79 13.65
N VAL A 589 2.78 24.59 12.70
CA VAL A 589 1.88 25.65 12.21
C VAL A 589 0.95 26.15 13.32
N CYS A 590 0.35 25.21 14.08
CA CYS A 590 -0.50 25.54 15.23
C CYS A 590 0.28 26.35 16.27
N PHE A 591 1.50 25.91 16.62
CA PHE A 591 2.36 26.62 17.57
C PHE A 591 2.75 28.02 17.10
N ILE A 592 3.12 28.19 15.83
CA ILE A 592 3.50 29.50 15.27
C ILE A 592 2.31 30.47 15.34
N ILE A 593 1.12 30.04 14.94
CA ILE A 593 -0.09 30.87 14.94
C ILE A 593 -0.50 31.24 16.38
N LEU A 594 -0.50 30.26 17.29
CA LEU A 594 -0.77 30.52 18.71
C LEU A 594 0.23 31.51 19.29
N TYR A 595 1.52 31.33 19.02
CA TYR A 595 2.58 32.23 19.46
C TYR A 595 2.36 33.66 18.95
N GLN A 596 2.06 33.85 17.66
CA GLN A 596 1.75 35.17 17.10
C GLN A 596 0.50 35.81 17.72
N ARG A 597 -0.53 35.01 18.03
CA ARG A 597 -1.75 35.49 18.68
C ARG A 597 -1.54 35.90 20.14
N PHE A 598 -0.65 35.20 20.85
CA PHE A 598 -0.26 35.59 22.21
C PHE A 598 0.66 36.82 22.19
N GLY A 599 1.66 36.86 21.31
CA GLY A 599 2.56 38.00 21.16
C GLY A 599 1.85 39.30 20.77
N SER A 600 0.88 39.23 19.84
CA SER A 600 0.06 40.39 19.48
C SER A 600 -0.86 40.87 20.62
N LYS A 601 -1.35 39.97 21.48
CA LYS A 601 -2.10 40.35 22.68
C LYS A 601 -1.21 41.02 23.74
N LEU A 602 0.01 40.53 23.92
CA LEU A 602 1.00 41.12 24.83
C LEU A 602 1.37 42.54 24.39
N LEU A 603 1.75 42.73 23.12
CA LEU A 603 2.06 44.06 22.57
C LEU A 603 0.86 45.02 22.60
N ARG A 604 -0.36 44.51 22.39
CA ARG A 604 -1.59 45.33 22.50
C ARG A 604 -1.90 45.71 23.93
N ASN A 605 -1.58 44.86 24.91
CA ASN A 605 -1.74 45.17 26.32
C ASN A 605 -0.67 46.15 26.82
N GLU A 606 0.58 46.03 26.37
CA GLU A 606 1.64 47.02 26.63
C GLU A 606 1.31 48.38 26.00
N SER A 607 0.85 48.42 24.75
CA SER A 607 0.41 49.70 24.14
C SER A 607 -0.77 50.35 24.87
N LYS A 608 -1.62 49.53 25.52
CA LYS A 608 -2.73 50.04 26.33
C LYS A 608 -2.27 50.57 27.67
N SER A 609 -1.36 49.87 28.36
CA SER A 609 -0.77 50.38 29.60
C SER A 609 0.00 51.67 29.36
N ASP A 610 0.78 51.77 28.29
CA ASP A 610 1.55 52.98 27.96
C ASP A 610 0.64 54.16 27.59
N SER A 611 -0.52 53.89 26.97
CA SER A 611 -1.51 54.94 26.69
C SER A 611 -2.31 55.37 27.94
N GLU A 612 -2.55 54.47 28.89
CA GLU A 612 -3.20 54.80 30.17
C GLU A 612 -2.23 55.56 31.10
N GLU A 613 -0.94 55.22 31.07
CA GLU A 613 0.11 55.87 31.86
C GLU A 613 0.45 57.28 31.32
N ASN A 614 0.53 57.44 29.99
CA ASN A 614 0.67 58.77 29.37
C ASN A 614 -0.60 59.64 29.49
N GLY A 615 -1.78 59.03 29.47
CA GLY A 615 -3.05 59.74 29.69
C GLY A 615 -3.22 60.25 31.13
N MET A 616 -2.64 59.58 32.12
CA MET A 616 -2.58 60.09 33.50
C MET A 616 -1.56 61.23 33.66
N ALA A 617 -0.42 61.17 32.96
CA ALA A 617 0.61 62.21 33.02
C ALA A 617 0.22 63.53 32.34
N GLU A 618 -0.68 63.52 31.35
CA GLU A 618 -1.23 64.75 30.75
C GLU A 618 -2.41 65.35 31.55
N SER A 619 -2.94 64.59 32.53
CA SER A 619 -4.05 65.02 33.39
C SER A 619 -3.62 65.58 34.76
N SER A 620 -2.32 65.53 35.04
CA SER A 620 -1.64 66.07 36.24
C SER A 620 -0.83 67.30 35.88
#